data_AF-A0A2T7NY86-F1
#
_entry.id   AF-A0A2T7NY86-F1
#
_cell.length_a   1.000
_cell.length_b   1.000
_cell.length_c   1.000
_cell.angle_alpha   90.00
_cell.angle_beta   90.00
_cell.angle_gamma   90.00
#
_symmetry.space_group_name_H-M   'P 1'
#
loop_
_entity.id
_entity.type
_entity.pdbx_description
1 polymer ?
#
loop_
_entity_poly.entity_id
_entity_poly.type
_entity_poly.pdbx_seq_one_letter_code
_entity_poly.pdbx_strand_id
1 'polypeptide(L)'
;MRKLFPRMVLEDGEEKFRIDPAEVRRHALMVVEGLGLAVDYLQDNDKLNRFLRIVGTRHHHANVKPEMLTKLYPAMDEGLHDVLGKGYTKRQRQAFRSFFMYIVGVFKIAMMEAASSSSQHAMRDIRHSNASWSSGIGTASTCSTKSIKTLE
;
A
#
# COMPACT_ATOMS: atom_id res chain seq x y z
N MET A 1 -5.27 -12.62 7.17
CA MET A 1 -6.36 -12.10 6.32
C MET A 1 -6.92 -10.76 6.81
N ARG A 2 -7.28 -10.62 8.10
CA ARG A 2 -7.82 -9.37 8.68
C ARG A 2 -6.98 -8.11 8.43
N LYS A 3 -5.64 -8.19 8.50
CA LYS A 3 -4.76 -7.03 8.22
C LYS A 3 -4.91 -6.45 6.81
N LEU A 4 -5.27 -7.29 5.83
CA LEU A 4 -5.42 -6.89 4.43
C LEU A 4 -6.84 -6.45 4.10
N PHE A 5 -7.83 -7.09 4.75
CA PHE A 5 -9.25 -6.82 4.54
C PHE A 5 -9.97 -6.62 5.88
N PRO A 6 -9.65 -5.53 6.62
CA PRO A 6 -10.14 -5.35 7.99
C PRO A 6 -11.66 -5.17 8.08
N ARG A 7 -12.30 -4.76 6.99
CA ARG A 7 -13.77 -4.62 6.91
C ARG A 7 -14.47 -5.88 6.42
N MET A 8 -13.78 -6.77 5.70
CA MET A 8 -14.39 -7.99 5.14
C MET A 8 -14.23 -9.19 6.06
N VAL A 9 -13.22 -9.20 6.92
CA VAL A 9 -12.91 -10.34 7.79
C VAL A 9 -13.36 -9.99 9.20
N LEU A 10 -14.49 -10.56 9.59
CA LEU A 10 -15.04 -10.50 10.93
C LEU A 10 -14.48 -11.68 11.75
N GLU A 11 -14.12 -11.41 13.00
CA GLU A 11 -13.78 -12.47 13.96
C GLU A 11 -15.09 -12.97 14.57
N ASP A 12 -15.35 -14.26 14.41
CA ASP A 12 -16.30 -15.01 15.21
C ASP A 12 -15.46 -15.88 16.15
N GLY A 13 -15.82 -16.01 17.43
CA GLY A 13 -14.97 -16.64 18.45
C GLY A 13 -14.36 -18.00 18.04
N GLU A 14 -13.26 -18.37 18.72
CA GLU A 14 -12.42 -19.56 18.50
C GLU A 14 -12.17 -19.90 17.01
N GLU A 15 -11.21 -19.16 16.43
CA GLU A 15 -10.50 -19.48 15.17
C GLU A 15 -11.30 -19.46 13.86
N LYS A 16 -12.57 -19.02 13.86
CA LYS A 16 -13.36 -18.92 12.62
C LYS A 16 -13.47 -17.49 12.09
N PHE A 17 -12.85 -17.24 10.94
CA PHE A 17 -13.08 -16.01 10.20
C PHE A 17 -14.43 -16.07 9.47
N ARG A 18 -15.29 -15.09 9.71
CA ARG A 18 -16.49 -14.88 8.90
C ARG A 18 -16.23 -13.78 7.88
N ILE A 19 -16.58 -14.04 6.62
CA ILE A 19 -16.45 -13.05 5.54
C ILE A 19 -17.75 -12.24 5.49
N ASP A 20 -17.66 -10.92 5.53
CA ASP A 20 -18.79 -10.02 5.29
C ASP A 20 -19.06 -9.91 3.78
N PRO A 21 -20.17 -10.49 3.26
CA PRO A 21 -20.47 -10.47 1.85
C PRO A 21 -20.72 -9.06 1.31
N ALA A 22 -21.22 -8.13 2.12
CA ALA A 22 -21.50 -6.76 1.70
C ALA A 22 -20.21 -5.99 1.42
N GLU A 23 -19.22 -6.10 2.31
CA GLU A 23 -17.92 -5.45 2.12
C GLU A 23 -17.10 -6.09 0.99
N VAL A 24 -17.18 -7.41 0.81
CA VAL A 24 -16.59 -8.07 -0.37
C VAL A 24 -17.21 -7.54 -1.66
N ARG A 25 -18.55 -7.47 -1.73
CA ARG A 25 -19.26 -6.92 -2.90
C ARG A 25 -18.87 -5.48 -3.17
N ARG A 26 -18.80 -4.64 -2.12
CA ARG A 26 -18.40 -3.24 -2.24
C ARG A 26 -17.01 -3.11 -2.83
N HIS A 27 -16.06 -3.92 -2.38
CA HIS A 27 -14.70 -3.88 -2.93
C HIS A 27 -14.61 -4.43 -4.34
N ALA A 28 -15.32 -5.52 -4.66
CA ALA A 28 -15.39 -6.05 -6.01
C ALA A 28 -15.92 -4.99 -7.00
N LEU A 29 -16.95 -4.23 -6.62
CA LEU A 29 -17.46 -3.11 -7.43
C LEU A 29 -16.38 -2.04 -7.67
N MET A 30 -15.68 -1.59 -6.62
CA MET A 30 -14.60 -0.60 -6.76
C MET A 30 -13.48 -1.11 -7.68
N VAL A 31 -13.16 -2.40 -7.64
CA VAL A 31 -12.15 -3.01 -8.52
C VAL A 31 -12.63 -3.00 -9.98
N VAL A 32 -13.86 -3.42 -10.25
CA VAL A 32 -14.42 -3.44 -11.61
C VAL A 32 -14.58 -2.03 -12.19
N GLU A 33 -15.05 -1.08 -11.38
CA GLU A 33 -15.12 0.34 -11.77
C GLU A 33 -13.73 0.91 -12.05
N GLY A 34 -12.74 0.61 -11.21
CA GLY A 34 -11.36 1.01 -11.43
C GLY A 34 -10.76 0.43 -12.71
N LEU A 35 -11.09 -0.82 -13.06
CA LEU A 35 -10.71 -1.43 -14.33
C LEU A 35 -11.40 -0.75 -15.52
N GLY A 36 -12.69 -0.42 -15.39
CA GLY A 36 -13.43 0.34 -16.40
C GLY A 36 -12.78 1.70 -16.69
N LEU A 37 -12.47 2.46 -15.63
CA LEU A 37 -11.74 3.73 -15.77
C LEU A 37 -10.36 3.56 -16.41
N ALA A 38 -9.64 2.49 -16.08
CA ALA A 38 -8.36 2.20 -16.71
C ALA A 38 -8.50 1.91 -18.22
N VAL A 39 -9.58 1.24 -18.63
CA VAL A 39 -9.91 1.02 -20.05
C VAL A 39 -10.24 2.35 -20.74
N ASP A 40 -11.02 3.22 -20.11
CA ASP A 40 -11.36 4.55 -20.64
C ASP A 40 -10.11 5.43 -20.87
N TYR A 41 -9.05 5.21 -20.08
CA TYR A 41 -7.79 5.94 -20.20
C TYR A 41 -6.78 5.31 -21.15
N LEU A 42 -7.09 4.22 -21.85
CA LEU A 42 -6.13 3.54 -22.75
C LEU A 42 -5.58 4.46 -23.87
N GLN A 43 -6.34 5.47 -24.27
CA GLN A 43 -5.93 6.44 -25.30
C GLN A 43 -5.05 7.58 -24.76
N ASP A 44 -4.97 7.73 -23.43
CA ASP A 44 -4.16 8.74 -22.74
C ASP A 44 -3.22 8.05 -21.75
N ASN A 45 -2.04 7.69 -22.24
CA ASN A 45 -1.06 6.93 -21.48
C ASN A 45 -0.64 7.66 -20.19
N ASP A 46 -0.53 8.98 -20.22
CA ASP A 46 -0.13 9.78 -19.06
C ASP A 46 -1.22 9.77 -17.97
N LYS A 47 -2.49 9.92 -18.38
CA LYS A 47 -3.63 9.84 -17.47
C LYS A 47 -3.77 8.44 -16.87
N LEU A 48 -3.61 7.40 -17.69
CA LEU A 48 -3.62 6.02 -17.24
C LEU A 48 -2.52 5.76 -16.21
N ASN A 49 -1.26 6.09 -16.52
CA ASN A 49 -0.14 5.88 -15.59
C ASN A 49 -0.32 6.65 -14.29
N ARG A 50 -0.73 7.93 -14.33
CA ARG A 50 -1.00 8.70 -13.11
C ARG A 50 -2.07 8.04 -12.24
N PHE A 51 -3.19 7.64 -12.85
CA PHE A 51 -4.26 6.94 -12.14
C PHE A 51 -3.77 5.64 -11.50
N LEU A 52 -3.10 4.78 -12.28
CA LEU A 52 -2.61 3.50 -11.80
C LEU A 52 -1.57 3.64 -10.69
N ARG A 53 -0.69 4.65 -10.75
CA ARG A 53 0.27 4.92 -9.67
C ARG A 53 -0.41 5.32 -8.37
N ILE A 54 -1.42 6.19 -8.42
CA ILE A 54 -2.21 6.55 -7.24
C ILE A 54 -2.84 5.30 -6.61
N VAL A 55 -3.44 4.44 -7.42
CA VAL A 55 -4.06 3.20 -6.92
C VAL A 55 -3.01 2.23 -6.38
N GLY A 56 -1.87 2.06 -7.05
CA GLY A 56 -0.75 1.24 -6.57
C GLY A 56 -0.21 1.71 -5.21
N THR A 57 0.01 3.01 -5.04
CA THR A 57 0.43 3.61 -3.76
C THR A 57 -0.58 3.33 -2.65
N ARG A 58 -1.89 3.41 -2.94
CA ARG A 58 -2.94 3.03 -1.96
C ARG A 58 -2.86 1.56 -1.54
N HIS A 59 -2.53 0.66 -2.47
CA HIS A 59 -2.31 -0.76 -2.15
C HIS A 59 -1.10 -0.97 -1.25
N HIS A 60 -0.02 -0.20 -1.42
CA HIS A 60 1.11 -0.20 -0.49
C HIS A 60 0.68 0.20 0.92
N HIS A 61 -0.05 1.30 1.08
CA HIS A 61 -0.53 1.76 2.39
C HIS A 61 -1.54 0.78 3.03
N ALA A 62 -2.25 0.00 2.23
CA ALA A 62 -3.10 -1.10 2.69
C ALA A 62 -2.31 -2.37 3.06
N ASN A 63 -0.97 -2.33 3.06
CA ASN A 63 -0.07 -3.45 3.34
C ASN A 63 -0.23 -4.64 2.38
N VAL A 64 -0.74 -4.40 1.18
CA VAL A 64 -0.78 -5.42 0.12
C VAL A 64 0.65 -5.64 -0.38
N LYS A 65 1.03 -6.90 -0.58
CA LYS A 65 2.33 -7.24 -1.16
C LYS A 65 2.26 -7.30 -2.69
N PRO A 66 3.30 -6.87 -3.43
CA PRO A 66 3.36 -6.92 -4.88
C PRO A 66 2.98 -8.27 -5.51
N GLU A 67 3.33 -9.38 -4.86
CA GLU A 67 3.09 -10.75 -5.34
C GLU A 67 1.63 -11.18 -5.19
N MET A 68 0.83 -10.43 -4.43
CA MET A 68 -0.58 -10.73 -4.23
C MET A 68 -1.45 -10.21 -5.37
N LEU A 69 -1.01 -9.18 -6.09
CA LEU A 69 -1.79 -8.53 -7.13
C LEU A 69 -2.14 -9.48 -8.29
N THR A 70 -1.21 -10.36 -8.66
CA THR A 70 -1.44 -11.33 -9.75
C THR A 70 -2.47 -12.40 -9.41
N LYS A 71 -2.76 -12.62 -8.12
CA LYS A 71 -3.72 -13.62 -7.65
C LYS A 71 -5.17 -13.27 -7.99
N LEU A 72 -5.45 -12.00 -8.31
CA LEU A 72 -6.78 -11.56 -8.72
C LEU A 72 -7.14 -11.99 -10.16
N TYR A 73 -6.13 -12.17 -11.03
CA TYR A 73 -6.38 -12.40 -12.46
C TYR A 73 -7.28 -13.62 -12.75
N PRO A 74 -7.07 -14.81 -12.14
CA PRO A 74 -7.92 -15.97 -12.44
C PRO A 74 -9.42 -15.72 -12.18
N ALA A 75 -9.75 -15.08 -11.05
CA ALA A 75 -11.14 -14.76 -10.71
C ALA A 75 -11.73 -13.71 -11.66
N MET A 76 -10.92 -12.74 -12.10
CA MET A 76 -11.35 -11.75 -13.08
C MET A 76 -11.57 -12.36 -14.48
N ASP A 77 -10.66 -13.24 -14.91
CA ASP A 77 -10.73 -13.96 -16.20
C ASP A 77 -11.97 -14.86 -16.28
N GLU A 78 -12.29 -15.55 -15.17
CA GLU A 78 -13.51 -16.35 -15.03
C GLU A 78 -14.77 -15.48 -15.04
N GLY A 79 -14.81 -14.39 -14.25
CA GLY A 79 -15.95 -13.47 -14.27
C GLY A 79 -16.20 -12.81 -15.62
N LEU A 80 -15.15 -12.46 -16.36
CA LEU A 80 -15.27 -11.96 -17.74
C LEU A 80 -15.80 -13.04 -18.68
N HIS A 81 -15.39 -14.29 -18.50
CA HIS A 81 -15.90 -15.41 -19.27
C HIS A 81 -17.40 -15.64 -19.04
N ASP A 82 -17.85 -15.57 -17.79
CA ASP A 82 -19.26 -15.79 -17.43
C ASP A 82 -20.16 -14.69 -18.02
N VAL A 83 -19.72 -13.44 -17.97
CA VAL A 83 -20.52 -12.29 -18.44
C VAL A 83 -20.54 -12.18 -19.96
N LEU A 84 -19.38 -12.35 -20.61
CA LEU A 84 -19.24 -12.16 -22.06
C LEU A 84 -19.48 -13.45 -22.87
N GLY A 85 -19.43 -14.61 -22.20
CA GLY A 85 -19.71 -15.93 -22.77
C GLY A 85 -18.91 -16.21 -24.04
N LYS A 86 -19.62 -16.63 -25.11
CA LYS A 86 -19.03 -16.91 -26.43
C LYS A 86 -18.34 -15.70 -27.06
N GLY A 87 -18.70 -14.49 -26.65
CA GLY A 87 -18.06 -13.25 -27.09
C GLY A 87 -16.61 -13.14 -26.61
N TYR A 88 -16.26 -13.74 -25.47
CA TYR A 88 -14.92 -13.69 -24.87
C TYR A 88 -13.91 -14.60 -25.58
N THR A 89 -13.52 -14.18 -26.77
CA THR A 89 -12.60 -14.94 -27.63
C THR A 89 -11.21 -15.08 -27.00
N LYS A 90 -10.41 -16.05 -27.48
CA LYS A 90 -9.01 -16.22 -27.07
C LYS A 90 -8.19 -14.92 -27.21
N ARG A 91 -8.44 -14.15 -28.27
CA ARG A 91 -7.78 -12.86 -28.52
C ARG A 91 -8.14 -11.84 -27.45
N GLN A 92 -9.42 -11.71 -27.11
CA GLN A 92 -9.85 -10.79 -26.05
C GLN A 92 -9.31 -11.21 -24.69
N ARG A 93 -9.33 -12.52 -24.38
CA ARG A 93 -8.71 -13.04 -23.16
C ARG A 93 -7.24 -12.68 -23.05
N GLN A 94 -6.47 -12.86 -24.13
CA GLN A 94 -5.07 -12.47 -24.16
C GLN A 94 -4.88 -10.95 -24.01
N ALA A 95 -5.73 -10.13 -24.65
CA ALA A 95 -5.67 -8.68 -24.52
C ALA A 95 -5.92 -8.22 -23.07
N PHE A 96 -6.97 -8.74 -22.42
CA PHE A 96 -7.27 -8.47 -21.01
C PHE A 96 -6.15 -8.95 -20.09
N ARG A 97 -5.55 -10.10 -20.37
CA ARG A 97 -4.37 -10.58 -19.64
C ARG A 97 -3.21 -9.60 -19.73
N SER A 98 -2.85 -9.19 -20.95
CA SER A 98 -1.75 -8.25 -21.17
C SER A 98 -2.02 -6.91 -20.48
N PHE A 99 -3.25 -6.40 -20.59
CA PHE A 99 -3.67 -5.18 -19.93
C PHE A 99 -3.61 -5.27 -18.40
N PHE A 100 -4.11 -6.36 -17.83
CA PHE A 100 -4.03 -6.60 -16.39
C PHE A 100 -2.58 -6.70 -15.90
N MET A 101 -1.71 -7.40 -16.64
CA MET A 101 -0.30 -7.51 -16.27
C MET A 101 0.43 -6.17 -16.37
N TYR A 102 0.05 -5.31 -17.32
CA TYR A 102 0.52 -3.93 -17.38
C TYR A 102 0.10 -3.14 -16.12
N ILE A 103 -1.18 -3.22 -15.72
CA ILE A 103 -1.66 -2.59 -14.47
C ILE A 103 -0.85 -3.06 -13.27
N VAL A 104 -0.67 -4.38 -13.12
CA VAL A 104 0.14 -4.95 -12.05
C VAL A 104 1.57 -4.43 -12.08
N GLY A 105 2.19 -4.34 -13.26
CA GLY A 105 3.54 -3.78 -13.41
C GLY A 105 3.66 -2.35 -12.89
N VAL A 106 2.71 -1.49 -13.27
CA VAL A 106 2.67 -0.08 -12.82
C VAL A 106 2.43 0.00 -11.30
N PHE A 107 1.53 -0.84 -10.76
CA PHE A 107 1.29 -0.89 -9.32
C PHE A 107 2.55 -1.25 -8.55
N LYS A 108 3.28 -2.28 -9.00
CA LYS A 108 4.53 -2.71 -8.35
C LYS A 108 5.55 -1.56 -8.27
N ILE A 109 5.74 -0.83 -9.37
CA ILE A 109 6.61 0.35 -9.41
C ILE A 109 6.16 1.37 -8.37
N ALA A 110 4.89 1.75 -8.37
CA ALA A 110 4.36 2.75 -7.43
C ALA A 110 4.50 2.31 -5.95
N MET A 111 4.28 1.02 -5.67
CA MET A 111 4.44 0.45 -4.33
C MET A 111 5.90 0.47 -3.86
N MET A 112 6.86 0.18 -4.76
CA MET A 112 8.29 0.23 -4.45
C MET A 112 8.77 1.67 -4.19
N GLU A 113 8.28 2.63 -4.96
CA GLU A 113 8.58 4.05 -4.77
C GLU A 113 8.01 4.56 -3.45
N ALA A 114 6.76 4.22 -3.13
CA ALA A 114 6.15 4.58 -1.86
C ALA A 114 6.94 4.02 -0.67
N ALA A 115 7.37 2.75 -0.75
CA ALA A 115 8.21 2.14 0.29
C ALA A 115 9.57 2.85 0.46
N SER A 116 10.17 3.27 -0.64
CA SER A 116 11.44 4.02 -0.65
C SER A 116 11.27 5.42 -0.03
N SER A 117 10.20 6.12 -0.37
CA SER A 117 9.88 7.44 0.20
C SER A 117 9.56 7.37 1.70
N SER A 118 8.82 6.35 2.15
CA SER A 118 8.56 6.14 3.59
C SER A 118 9.84 5.85 4.37
N SER A 119 10.79 5.10 3.79
CA SER A 119 12.08 4.82 4.41
C SER A 119 12.97 6.06 4.52
N GLN A 120 12.97 6.92 3.49
CA GLN A 120 13.71 8.20 3.51
C GLN A 120 13.13 9.19 4.53
N HIS A 121 11.80 9.25 4.68
CA HIS A 121 11.17 10.06 5.72
C HIS A 121 11.53 9.55 7.12
N ALA A 122 11.43 8.24 7.38
CA ALA A 122 11.82 7.65 8.65
C ALA A 122 13.31 7.90 8.99
N MET A 123 14.22 7.83 8.01
CA MET A 123 15.63 8.17 8.19
C MET A 123 15.88 9.65 8.47
N ARG A 124 15.10 10.56 7.84
CA ARG A 124 15.16 11.99 8.15
C ARG A 124 14.71 12.28 9.58
N ASP A 125 13.63 11.64 10.03
CA ASP A 125 13.11 11.84 11.39
C ASP A 125 14.09 11.32 12.45
N ILE A 126 14.75 10.18 12.21
CA ILE A 126 15.83 9.67 13.08
C ILE A 126 17.04 10.62 13.11
N ARG A 127 17.38 11.25 11.98
CA ARG A 127 18.46 12.25 11.93
C ARG A 127 18.09 13.50 12.73
N HIS A 128 16.83 13.94 12.67
CA HIS A 128 16.34 15.07 13.47
C HIS A 128 16.26 14.72 14.98
N SER A 129 15.87 13.49 15.34
CA SER A 129 15.86 13.07 16.75
C SER A 129 17.27 12.87 17.33
N ASN A 130 18.22 12.32 16.57
CA ASN A 130 19.61 12.16 17.03
C ASN A 130 20.39 13.49 17.07
N ALA A 131 20.01 14.48 16.26
CA ALA A 131 20.53 15.85 16.37
C ALA A 131 20.08 16.55 17.67
N SER A 132 19.02 16.08 18.34
CA SER A 132 18.59 16.58 19.65
C SER A 132 19.39 15.98 20.82
N TRP A 133 20.20 14.93 20.60
CA TRP A 133 21.00 14.28 21.65
C TRP A 133 22.50 14.55 21.58
N SER A 134 23.02 15.13 20.49
CA SER A 134 24.44 15.46 20.36
C SER A 134 24.85 16.84 20.92
N SER A 135 23.93 17.58 21.55
CA SER A 135 24.24 18.84 22.25
C SER A 135 24.63 18.67 23.73
N GLY A 136 24.88 17.44 24.20
CA GLY A 136 25.09 17.13 25.61
C GLY A 136 26.40 16.39 25.96
N ILE A 137 27.47 16.53 25.16
CA ILE A 137 28.79 15.98 25.53
C ILE A 137 29.86 17.07 25.46
N GLY A 138 30.36 17.44 26.64
CA GLY A 138 31.42 18.41 26.89
C GLY A 138 30.89 19.55 27.77
N THR A 139 31.36 19.79 28.99
CA THR A 139 32.72 19.65 29.53
C THR A 139 32.68 19.47 31.06
N ALA A 140 33.70 18.81 31.59
CA ALA A 140 33.94 18.66 33.02
C ALA A 140 34.05 20.04 33.70
N SER A 141 33.22 20.29 34.71
CA SER A 141 33.36 21.44 35.61
C SER A 141 33.95 20.95 36.94
N THR A 142 35.11 21.51 37.28
CA THR A 142 35.88 21.20 38.49
C THR A 142 35.11 21.64 39.75
N CYS A 143 34.98 20.72 40.71
CA CYS A 143 34.49 21.03 42.05
C CYS A 143 35.63 21.67 42.86
N SER A 144 35.52 22.96 43.14
CA SER A 144 36.40 23.70 44.04
C SER A 144 35.64 24.07 45.30
N THR A 145 35.90 23.33 46.38
CA THR A 145 35.33 23.60 47.70
C THR A 145 36.21 24.62 48.41
N LYS A 146 35.68 25.83 48.67
CA LYS A 146 36.21 26.73 49.70
C LYS A 146 35.16 26.95 50.78
N SER A 147 35.65 26.75 52.00
CA SER A 147 34.99 26.81 53.29
C SER A 147 34.89 28.25 53.83
N ILE A 148 34.19 28.42 54.99
CA ILE A 148 34.23 29.55 55.97
C ILE A 148 33.18 30.68 55.70
N LYS A 149 32.31 31.20 56.61
CA LYS A 149 32.09 31.16 58.08
C LYS A 149 30.65 31.61 58.46
N THR A 150 30.14 31.01 59.54
CA THR A 150 29.39 31.50 60.73
C THR A 150 28.73 32.90 60.79
N LEU A 151 27.49 32.93 61.33
CA LEU A 151 26.88 33.78 62.39
C LEU A 151 25.34 33.73 62.17
N GLU A 152 24.45 33.43 63.12
CA GLU A 152 24.41 33.53 64.60
C GLU A 152 23.81 32.27 65.25
#